data_AF-A0A359DDE2-F1
#
_entry.id   AF-A0A359DDE2-F1
#
_cell.length_a   1.000
_cell.length_b   1.000
_cell.length_c   1.000
_cell.angle_alpha   90.00
_cell.angle_beta   90.00
_cell.angle_gamma   90.00
#
_symmetry.space_group_name_H-M   'P 1'
#
loop_
_entity.id
_entity.type
_entity.pdbx_description
1 polymer ?
#
loop_
_entity_poly.entity_id
_entity_poly.type
_entity_poly.pdbx_seq_one_letter_code
_entity_poly.pdbx_strand_id
1 'polypeptide(L)'
;MKRIFACLALCCAASLHATPNSPNARLDALAAQPYWIALGHYETGKLGGWRSYVDDDAFFLAAQGDSDPTAELRATVAALYQPAELGDKHPQCVYPAR
;
A
#
# COMPACT_ATOMS: atom_id res chain seq x y z
N MET A 1 -8.78 -41.43 28.96
CA MET A 1 -9.33 -40.07 28.72
C MET A 1 -8.40 -38.98 29.28
N LYS A 2 -7.15 -38.89 28.80
CA LYS A 2 -6.19 -37.86 29.25
C LYS A 2 -5.22 -37.37 28.16
N ARG A 3 -5.38 -37.87 26.93
CA ARG A 3 -4.58 -37.49 25.75
C ARG A 3 -5.32 -36.55 24.78
N ILE A 4 -6.58 -36.24 25.05
CA ILE A 4 -7.42 -35.38 24.19
C ILE A 4 -7.22 -33.89 24.55
N PHE A 5 -6.84 -33.59 25.80
CA PHE A 5 -6.64 -32.20 26.25
C PHE A 5 -5.34 -31.54 25.75
N ALA A 6 -4.40 -32.30 25.19
CA ALA A 6 -3.15 -31.75 24.68
C ALA A 6 -3.26 -31.22 23.24
N CYS A 7 -4.35 -31.52 22.51
CA CYS A 7 -4.53 -31.06 21.13
C CYS A 7 -5.28 -29.73 21.00
N LEU A 8 -5.78 -29.14 22.09
CA LEU A 8 -6.59 -27.92 22.02
C LEU A 8 -5.82 -26.61 22.27
N ALA A 9 -4.50 -26.67 22.45
CA ALA A 9 -3.69 -25.50 22.85
C ALA A 9 -2.71 -25.01 21.77
N LEU A 10 -2.82 -25.48 20.51
CA LEU A 10 -1.83 -25.17 19.45
C LEU A 10 -2.39 -24.53 18.18
N CYS A 11 -3.65 -24.08 18.15
CA CYS A 11 -4.21 -23.39 16.97
C CYS A 11 -4.79 -22.00 17.26
N CYS A 12 -4.22 -21.27 18.22
CA CYS A 12 -4.35 -19.80 18.25
C CYS A 12 -3.12 -19.15 17.62
N ALA A 13 -2.83 -19.50 16.36
CA ALA A 13 -2.07 -18.58 15.52
C ALA A 13 -3.06 -17.45 15.18
N ALA A 14 -3.16 -16.46 16.05
CA ALA A 14 -3.81 -15.21 15.68
C ALA A 14 -3.12 -14.72 14.40
N SER A 15 -3.89 -14.40 13.36
CA SER A 15 -3.35 -13.79 12.15
C SER A 15 -2.62 -12.52 12.54
N LEU A 16 -1.30 -12.61 12.74
CA LEU A 16 -0.42 -11.47 12.91
C LEU A 16 -0.29 -10.82 11.55
N HIS A 17 -1.31 -10.05 11.18
CA HIS A 17 -1.17 -9.08 10.12
C HIS A 17 -0.17 -8.05 10.61
N ALA A 18 0.92 -7.89 9.85
CA ALA A 18 1.81 -6.78 10.12
C ALA A 18 1.00 -5.48 9.96
N THR A 19 1.14 -4.56 10.90
CA THR A 19 0.55 -3.22 10.75
C THR A 19 1.62 -2.33 10.15
N PRO A 20 1.31 -1.53 9.11
CA PRO A 20 2.28 -0.58 8.59
C PRO A 20 2.61 0.44 9.68
N ASN A 21 3.81 0.33 10.27
CA ASN A 21 4.35 1.32 11.21
C ASN A 21 5.53 2.04 10.55
N SER A 22 5.24 2.73 9.45
CA SER A 22 6.20 3.58 8.77
C SER A 22 6.04 5.01 9.29
N PRO A 23 7.07 5.62 9.91
CA PRO A 23 7.00 7.03 10.30
C PRO A 23 6.70 7.92 9.09
N ASN A 24 5.83 8.92 9.25
CA ASN A 24 5.44 9.82 8.15
C ASN A 24 6.64 10.42 7.42
N ALA A 25 7.68 10.85 8.15
CA ALA A 25 8.91 11.38 7.56
C ALA A 25 9.61 10.40 6.60
N ARG A 26 9.53 9.10 6.86
CA ARG A 26 10.09 8.08 5.96
C ARG A 26 9.25 7.95 4.69
N LEU A 27 7.92 8.01 4.82
CA LEU A 27 7.02 7.97 3.66
C LEU A 27 7.19 9.22 2.80
N ASP A 28 7.36 10.39 3.41
CA ASP A 28 7.60 11.64 2.68
C ASP A 28 8.91 11.57 1.89
N ALA A 29 9.97 11.02 2.49
CA ALA A 29 11.25 10.80 1.82
C ALA A 29 11.15 9.78 0.67
N LEU A 30 10.36 8.72 0.84
CA LEU A 30 10.12 7.71 -0.20
C LEU A 30 9.26 8.27 -1.34
N ALA A 31 8.28 9.12 -1.03
CA ALA A 31 7.40 9.73 -2.02
C ALA A 31 8.15 10.66 -2.98
N ALA A 32 9.29 11.21 -2.55
CA ALA A 32 10.17 12.02 -3.38
C ALA A 32 11.17 11.19 -4.23
N GLN A 33 11.24 9.86 -4.05
CA GLN A 33 12.22 9.04 -4.76
C GLN A 33 11.88 8.93 -6.25
N PRO A 34 12.85 9.02 -7.18
CA PRO A 34 12.60 8.96 -8.61
C PRO A 34 11.85 7.70 -9.05
N TYR A 35 12.07 6.58 -8.37
CA TYR A 35 11.38 5.33 -8.67
C TYR A 35 9.88 5.40 -8.37
N TRP A 36 9.50 5.99 -7.22
CA TRP A 36 8.10 6.19 -6.88
C TRP A 36 7.42 7.20 -7.81
N ILE A 37 8.13 8.29 -8.12
CA ILE A 37 7.68 9.29 -9.09
C ILE A 37 7.41 8.65 -10.46
N ALA A 38 8.29 7.76 -10.91
CA ALA A 38 8.12 7.03 -12.16
C ALA A 38 6.94 6.02 -12.10
N LEU A 39 6.79 5.29 -10.99
CA LEU A 39 5.69 4.33 -10.81
C LEU A 39 4.32 4.99 -10.89
N GLY A 40 4.16 6.18 -10.33
CA GLY A 40 2.91 6.94 -10.44
C GLY A 40 2.82 7.86 -11.66
N HIS A 41 3.79 7.77 -12.59
CA HIS A 41 3.87 8.59 -13.80
C HIS A 41 3.75 10.10 -13.57
N TYR A 42 4.36 10.60 -12.49
CA TYR A 42 4.29 12.01 -12.13
C TYR A 42 5.30 12.86 -12.90
N GLU A 43 4.86 14.07 -13.25
CA GLU A 43 5.67 15.17 -13.74
C GLU A 43 5.48 16.41 -12.85
N THR A 44 6.43 17.35 -12.92
CA THR A 44 6.25 18.68 -12.34
C THR A 44 5.96 19.71 -13.42
N GLY A 45 4.93 20.53 -13.18
CA GLY A 45 4.61 21.65 -14.08
C GLY A 45 5.61 22.80 -13.94
N LYS A 46 5.56 23.75 -14.88
CA LYS A 46 6.41 24.98 -14.85
C LYS A 46 6.26 25.81 -13.57
N LEU A 47 5.13 25.67 -12.87
CA LEU A 47 4.83 26.37 -11.61
C LEU A 47 5.03 25.49 -10.38
N GLY A 48 5.68 24.32 -10.53
CA GLY A 48 5.81 23.32 -9.48
C GLY A 48 4.56 22.46 -9.33
N GLY A 49 4.51 21.71 -8.21
CA GLY A 49 3.47 20.73 -7.95
C GLY A 49 3.67 19.43 -8.74
N TRP A 50 2.94 18.38 -8.34
CA TRP A 50 2.95 17.09 -9.01
C TRP A 50 1.66 16.91 -9.82
N ARG A 51 1.78 16.23 -10.95
CA ARG A 51 0.66 15.78 -11.77
C ARG A 51 1.04 14.48 -12.45
N SER A 52 0.19 13.47 -12.38
CA SER A 52 0.35 12.24 -13.13
C SER A 52 -0.17 12.40 -14.56
N TYR A 53 0.45 11.69 -15.50
CA TYR A 53 -0.08 11.55 -16.85
C TYR A 53 -1.20 10.50 -16.97
N VAL A 54 -1.44 9.71 -15.92
CA VAL A 54 -2.54 8.75 -15.91
C VAL A 54 -3.84 9.49 -15.63
N ASP A 55 -4.83 9.30 -16.51
CA ASP A 55 -6.16 9.94 -16.46
C ASP A 55 -7.27 8.99 -16.00
N ASP A 56 -6.91 7.77 -15.57
CA ASP A 56 -7.82 6.78 -14.99
C ASP A 56 -7.81 6.88 -13.46
N ASP A 57 -8.95 7.30 -12.89
CA ASP A 57 -9.15 7.38 -11.43
C ASP A 57 -8.90 6.04 -10.73
N ALA A 58 -9.12 4.91 -11.42
CA ALA A 58 -8.90 3.57 -10.86
C ALA A 58 -7.41 3.23 -10.70
N PHE A 59 -6.49 4.02 -11.25
CA PHE A 59 -5.06 3.82 -11.05
C PHE A 59 -4.59 4.26 -9.65
N PHE A 60 -5.30 5.20 -9.02
CA PHE A 60 -4.91 5.80 -7.75
C PHE A 60 -5.71 5.20 -6.59
N LEU A 61 -5.01 4.92 -5.50
CA LEU A 61 -5.63 4.48 -4.26
C LEU A 61 -6.05 5.66 -3.38
N ALA A 62 -5.37 6.81 -3.50
CA ALA A 62 -5.73 8.05 -2.86
C ALA A 62 -6.62 8.92 -3.76
N ALA A 63 -7.59 9.62 -3.18
CA ALA A 63 -8.51 10.49 -3.91
C ALA A 63 -7.84 11.69 -4.62
N GLN A 64 -6.64 12.07 -4.18
CA GLN A 64 -5.80 13.09 -4.84
C GLN A 64 -4.48 12.46 -5.30
N GLY A 65 -4.46 11.14 -5.51
CA GLY A 65 -3.25 10.42 -5.85
C GLY A 65 -2.63 10.92 -7.15
N ASP A 66 -3.44 11.38 -8.09
CA ASP A 66 -3.01 11.97 -9.37
C ASP A 66 -2.11 13.21 -9.24
N SER A 67 -2.17 13.91 -8.10
CA SER A 67 -1.51 15.19 -7.87
C SER A 67 -0.73 15.25 -6.55
N ASP A 68 -0.84 14.21 -5.72
CA ASP A 68 -0.12 14.06 -4.46
C ASP A 68 0.55 12.67 -4.37
N PRO A 69 1.82 12.55 -4.81
CA PRO A 69 2.56 11.28 -4.73
C PRO A 69 2.74 10.80 -3.28
N THR A 70 2.69 11.70 -2.29
CA THR A 70 2.82 11.33 -0.88
C THR A 70 1.53 10.69 -0.38
N ALA A 71 0.38 11.27 -0.72
CA ALA A 71 -0.92 10.68 -0.42
C ALA A 71 -1.06 9.29 -1.07
N GLU A 72 -0.65 9.16 -2.33
CA GLU A 72 -0.72 7.88 -3.05
C GLU A 72 0.19 6.82 -2.42
N LEU A 73 1.41 7.19 -1.99
CA LEU A 73 2.32 6.24 -1.34
C LEU A 73 1.75 5.76 -0.02
N ARG A 74 1.18 6.67 0.78
CA ARG A 74 0.54 6.33 2.05
C ARG A 74 -0.64 5.38 1.84
N ALA A 75 -1.49 5.65 0.85
CA ALA A 75 -2.61 4.79 0.48
C ALA A 75 -2.11 3.42 -0.01
N THR A 76 -1.07 3.39 -0.85
CA THR A 76 -0.45 2.14 -1.32
C THR A 76 0.09 1.31 -0.17
N VAL A 77 0.86 1.91 0.74
CA VAL A 77 1.37 1.20 1.92
C VAL A 77 0.21 0.70 2.79
N ALA A 78 -0.84 1.48 3.04
CA ALA A 78 -1.99 0.99 3.78
C ALA A 78 -2.71 -0.18 3.07
N ALA A 79 -2.79 -0.13 1.75
CA ALA A 79 -3.44 -1.13 0.91
C ALA A 79 -2.66 -2.45 0.88
N LEU A 80 -1.32 -2.41 0.85
CA LEU A 80 -0.46 -3.60 0.85
C LEU A 80 -0.57 -4.46 2.11
N TYR A 81 -1.09 -3.91 3.22
CA TYR A 81 -1.31 -4.62 4.48
C TYR A 81 -2.80 -4.99 4.70
N GLN A 82 -3.63 -4.89 3.66
CA GLN A 82 -5.00 -5.41 3.72
C GLN A 82 -5.01 -6.95 3.83
N PRO A 83 -6.13 -7.55 4.26
CA PRO A 83 -6.22 -8.99 4.42
C PRO A 83 -6.03 -9.74 3.10
N ALA A 84 -5.29 -10.85 3.13
CA ALA A 84 -5.02 -11.68 1.95
C ALA A 84 -6.29 -12.35 1.38
N GLU A 85 -7.36 -12.42 2.17
CA GLU A 85 -8.69 -12.92 1.82
C GLU A 85 -9.35 -12.13 0.68
N LEU A 86 -8.82 -10.94 0.34
CA LEU A 86 -9.20 -10.20 -0.86
C LEU A 86 -8.85 -10.96 -2.16
N GLY A 87 -7.93 -11.93 -2.12
CA GLY A 87 -7.54 -12.75 -3.28
C GLY A 87 -7.03 -11.88 -4.43
N ASP A 88 -7.56 -12.09 -5.64
CA ASP A 88 -7.16 -11.33 -6.84
C ASP A 88 -7.49 -9.82 -6.76
N LYS A 89 -8.31 -9.42 -5.79
CA LYS A 89 -8.61 -8.01 -5.51
C LYS A 89 -7.60 -7.39 -4.53
N HIS A 90 -6.66 -8.18 -4.03
CA HIS A 90 -5.60 -7.67 -3.16
C HIS A 90 -4.75 -6.65 -3.95
N PRO A 91 -4.34 -5.53 -3.35
CA PRO A 91 -3.58 -4.49 -4.05
C PRO A 91 -2.28 -4.99 -4.71
N GLN A 92 -1.63 -6.01 -4.15
CA GLN A 92 -0.47 -6.65 -4.78
C GLN A 92 -0.80 -7.35 -6.11
N CYS A 93 -2.03 -7.82 -6.29
CA CYS A 93 -2.49 -8.46 -7.52
C CYS A 93 -2.95 -7.43 -8.56
N VAL A 94 -3.62 -6.37 -8.10
CA VAL A 94 -4.16 -5.31 -8.99
C VAL A 94 -3.06 -4.37 -9.47
N TYR A 95 -2.04 -4.10 -8.65
CA TYR A 95 -0.94 -3.19 -8.95
C TYR A 95 0.43 -3.90 -8.88
N PRO A 96 0.72 -4.83 -9.80
CA PRO A 96 1.91 -5.70 -9.70
C PRO A 96 3.25 -4.98 -9.80
N ALA A 97 3.27 -3.71 -10.22
CA ALA A 97 4.46 -2.88 -10.26
C ALA A 97 4.80 -2.21 -8.91
N ARG A 98 3.93 -2.35 -7.88
CA ARG A 98 4.03 -1.66 -6.59
C ARG A 98 4.35 -2.60 -5.44
#